data_AF-A0A1C5XP98-F1
#
_entry.id   AF-A0A1C5XP98-F1
#
_cell.length_a   1.000
_cell.length_b   1.000
_cell.length_c   1.000
_cell.angle_alpha   90.00
_cell.angle_beta   90.00
_cell.angle_gamma   90.00
#
_symmetry.space_group_name_H-M   'P 1'
#
loop_
_entity.id
_entity.type
_entity.pdbx_description
1 polymer ?
#
loop_
_entity_poly.entity_id
_entity_poly.type
_entity_poly.pdbx_seq_one_letter_code
_entity_poly.pdbx_strand_id
1 'polypeptide(L)'
;MEQYKQEFIEFMIDCNVLKFGDFTTKSGRKTPFFVNTGFYRTGAQLRKLGQYYAKAIESKFGLDFDVLFGPAYKGIPLSVAATMEISEMYGKDIRYCSNRKEVKDHGDKGILLGSPIQDGDKVVIIEDVTTAGTSIKETLPIIKAQGDVNPIGLVVSVDRMERGQGTKSALKEIEETYGLQTTAIVTMAEVVEHLYNKEYKGRVVIDDKLKAAIDAYYDQYGAE
;
A
#
# COMPACT_ATOMS: atom_id res chain seq x y z
N MET A 1 -1.92 8.64 -17.36
CA MET A 1 -2.17 7.73 -16.23
C MET A 1 -3.16 6.63 -16.63
N GLU A 2 -2.95 5.38 -16.17
CA GLU A 2 -3.83 4.23 -16.42
C GLU A 2 -5.24 4.42 -15.84
N GLN A 3 -6.25 3.80 -16.45
CA GLN A 3 -7.66 4.01 -16.09
C GLN A 3 -7.97 3.60 -14.64
N TYR A 4 -7.44 2.46 -14.17
CA TYR A 4 -7.73 1.99 -12.81
C TYR A 4 -7.18 2.93 -11.73
N LYS A 5 -6.12 3.69 -12.05
CA LYS A 5 -5.53 4.67 -11.13
C LYS A 5 -6.46 5.87 -10.95
N GLN A 6 -7.03 6.37 -12.04
CA GLN A 6 -8.07 7.42 -12.01
C GLN A 6 -9.26 6.99 -11.15
N GLU A 7 -9.78 5.79 -11.40
CA GLU A 7 -10.89 5.20 -10.63
C GLU A 7 -10.54 5.01 -9.15
N PHE A 8 -9.29 4.63 -8.85
CA PHE A 8 -8.83 4.50 -7.48
C PHE A 8 -8.75 5.84 -6.75
N ILE A 9 -8.29 6.90 -7.43
CA ILE A 9 -8.25 8.26 -6.87
C ILE A 9 -9.66 8.72 -6.50
N GLU A 10 -10.61 8.58 -7.42
CA GLU A 10 -12.02 8.89 -7.19
C GLU A 10 -12.63 8.07 -6.05
N PHE A 11 -12.30 6.77 -6.02
CA PHE A 11 -12.73 5.87 -4.95
C PHE A 11 -12.18 6.27 -3.57
N MET A 12 -10.94 6.76 -3.50
CA MET A 12 -10.37 7.30 -2.26
C MET A 12 -11.12 8.53 -1.76
N ILE A 13 -11.51 9.43 -2.66
CA ILE A 13 -12.32 10.62 -2.33
C ILE A 13 -13.70 10.19 -1.83
N ASP A 14 -14.36 9.28 -2.55
CA ASP A 14 -15.69 8.76 -2.19
C ASP A 14 -15.71 8.09 -0.82
N CYS A 15 -14.66 7.33 -0.51
CA CYS A 15 -14.54 6.65 0.77
C CYS A 15 -14.03 7.56 1.88
N ASN A 16 -13.69 8.83 1.63
CA ASN A 16 -13.03 9.71 2.59
C ASN A 16 -11.68 9.16 3.10
N VAL A 17 -11.02 8.36 2.28
CA VAL A 17 -9.69 7.80 2.56
C VAL A 17 -8.62 8.85 2.33
N LEU A 18 -8.73 9.61 1.24
CA LEU A 18 -7.91 10.78 0.97
C LEU A 18 -8.70 12.04 1.32
N LYS A 19 -8.14 12.87 2.19
CA LYS A 19 -8.70 14.16 2.59
C LYS A 19 -7.67 15.26 2.41
N PHE A 20 -8.16 16.47 2.15
CA PHE A 20 -7.35 17.67 2.04
C PHE A 20 -7.76 18.69 3.11
N GLY A 21 -6.80 19.45 3.61
CA GLY A 21 -6.94 20.37 4.74
C GLY A 21 -5.71 20.40 5.63
N ASP A 22 -5.80 21.02 6.81
CA ASP A 22 -4.65 21.19 7.70
C ASP A 22 -4.50 20.02 8.68
N PHE A 23 -3.56 19.12 8.39
CA PHE A 23 -3.28 17.96 9.26
C PHE A 23 -1.91 18.04 9.91
N THR A 24 -1.73 17.29 10.99
CA THR A 24 -0.44 17.07 11.64
C THR A 24 -0.14 15.58 11.68
N THR A 25 0.98 15.16 11.10
CA THR A 25 1.39 13.75 11.10
C THR A 25 1.89 13.30 12.47
N LYS A 26 2.08 11.99 12.66
CA LYS A 26 2.72 11.46 13.88
C LYS A 26 4.14 11.99 14.12
N SER A 27 4.85 12.39 13.05
CA SER A 27 6.17 13.02 13.15
C SER A 27 6.11 14.52 13.45
N GLY A 28 4.92 15.10 13.62
CA GLY A 28 4.71 16.53 13.88
C GLY A 28 4.69 17.41 12.62
N ARG A 29 4.87 16.83 11.42
CA ARG A 29 4.83 17.61 10.17
C ARG A 29 3.43 18.13 9.90
N LYS A 30 3.32 19.40 9.51
CA LYS A 30 2.08 19.96 8.94
C LYS A 30 1.97 19.51 7.49
N THR A 31 0.80 19.00 7.09
CA THR A 31 0.58 18.48 5.74
C THR A 31 -0.82 18.87 5.24
N PRO A 32 -0.96 19.24 3.95
CA PRO A 32 -2.22 19.65 3.35
C PRO A 32 -3.13 18.46 2.97
N PHE A 33 -2.68 17.23 3.17
CA PHE A 33 -3.44 16.01 2.87
C PHE A 33 -3.24 14.92 3.91
N PHE A 34 -4.23 14.05 4.03
CA PHE A 34 -4.19 12.91 4.93
C PHE A 34 -4.80 11.68 4.27
N VAL A 35 -4.06 10.58 4.30
CA VAL A 35 -4.48 9.27 3.82
C VAL A 35 -4.78 8.37 5.01
N ASN A 36 -6.01 7.86 5.09
CA ASN A 36 -6.42 6.87 6.08
C ASN A 36 -7.26 5.77 5.43
N THR A 37 -6.60 4.65 5.15
CA THR A 37 -7.20 3.44 4.58
C THR A 37 -8.20 2.76 5.51
N GLY A 38 -8.27 3.12 6.80
CA GLY A 38 -9.30 2.64 7.74
C GLY A 38 -10.72 3.15 7.45
N PHE A 39 -10.89 3.98 6.42
CA PHE A 39 -12.21 4.37 5.91
C PHE A 39 -12.81 3.40 4.89
N TYR A 40 -12.06 2.40 4.42
CA TYR A 40 -12.64 1.24 3.72
C TYR A 40 -13.28 0.29 4.73
N ARG A 41 -14.62 0.26 4.77
CA ARG A 41 -15.40 -0.33 5.88
C ARG A 41 -16.46 -1.33 5.45
N THR A 42 -16.82 -1.35 4.17
CA THR A 42 -17.88 -2.22 3.64
C THR A 42 -17.30 -3.30 2.73
N GLY A 43 -18.00 -4.42 2.59
CA GLY A 43 -17.58 -5.49 1.68
C GLY A 43 -17.40 -5.01 0.24
N ALA A 44 -18.28 -4.13 -0.25
CA ALA A 44 -18.15 -3.54 -1.58
C ALA A 44 -16.88 -2.67 -1.74
N GLN A 45 -16.51 -1.93 -0.69
CA GLN A 45 -15.27 -1.15 -0.69
C GLN A 45 -14.03 -2.04 -0.65
N LEU A 46 -14.03 -3.10 0.18
CA LEU A 46 -12.92 -4.04 0.26
C LEU A 46 -12.73 -4.82 -1.04
N ARG A 47 -13.83 -5.21 -1.70
CA ARG A 47 -13.79 -5.83 -3.03
C ARG A 47 -13.10 -4.93 -4.05
N LYS A 48 -13.56 -3.67 -4.18
CA LYS A 48 -12.93 -2.68 -5.07
C LYS A 48 -11.46 -2.46 -4.72
N LEU A 49 -11.14 -2.35 -3.43
CA LEU A 49 -9.75 -2.18 -2.98
C LEU A 49 -8.87 -3.36 -3.40
N GLY A 50 -9.36 -4.59 -3.23
CA GLY A 50 -8.70 -5.81 -3.71
C GLY A 50 -8.43 -5.76 -5.21
N GLN A 51 -9.38 -5.29 -6.02
CA GLN A 51 -9.22 -5.15 -7.48
C GLN A 51 -8.10 -4.18 -7.84
N TYR A 52 -8.01 -3.04 -7.15
CA TYR A 52 -6.95 -2.07 -7.41
C TYR A 52 -5.57 -2.58 -7.01
N TYR A 53 -5.45 -3.30 -5.88
CA TYR A 53 -4.21 -3.98 -5.53
C TYR A 53 -3.85 -5.08 -6.54
N ALA A 54 -4.81 -5.91 -6.94
CA ALA A 54 -4.60 -6.97 -7.91
C ALA A 54 -4.05 -6.44 -9.24
N LYS A 55 -4.60 -5.32 -9.74
CA LYS A 55 -4.09 -4.61 -10.93
C LYS A 55 -2.68 -4.05 -10.73
N ALA A 56 -2.40 -3.42 -9.59
CA ALA A 56 -1.08 -2.87 -9.31
C ALA A 56 0.00 -3.96 -9.14
N ILE A 57 -0.37 -5.08 -8.53
CA ILE A 57 0.50 -6.25 -8.36
C ILE A 57 0.80 -6.87 -9.72
N GLU A 58 -0.22 -7.16 -10.53
CA GLU A 58 -0.06 -7.77 -11.85
C GLU A 58 0.81 -6.89 -12.76
N SER A 59 0.51 -5.59 -12.83
CA SER A 59 1.26 -4.64 -13.66
C SER A 59 2.74 -4.53 -13.26
N LYS A 60 3.06 -4.59 -11.97
CA LYS A 60 4.44 -4.43 -11.48
C LYS A 60 5.25 -5.72 -11.45
N PHE A 61 4.68 -6.78 -10.90
CA PHE A 61 5.38 -8.01 -10.55
C PHE A 61 4.98 -9.20 -11.43
N GLY A 62 3.89 -9.08 -12.20
CA GLY A 62 3.16 -10.23 -12.72
C GLY A 62 2.50 -11.03 -11.60
N LEU A 63 2.09 -12.25 -11.93
CA LEU A 63 1.40 -13.18 -11.01
C LEU A 63 2.16 -14.51 -10.87
N ASP A 64 3.46 -14.51 -11.17
CA ASP A 64 4.37 -15.65 -10.96
C ASP A 64 5.03 -15.54 -9.57
N PHE A 65 4.20 -15.56 -8.54
CA PHE A 65 4.60 -15.60 -7.14
C PHE A 65 3.60 -16.43 -6.32
N ASP A 66 4.05 -16.91 -5.17
CA ASP A 66 3.37 -17.99 -4.46
C ASP A 66 2.53 -17.50 -3.29
N VAL A 67 3.00 -16.44 -2.61
CA VAL A 67 2.39 -15.93 -1.38
C VAL A 67 2.23 -14.41 -1.41
N LEU A 68 1.01 -13.94 -1.16
CA LEU A 68 0.74 -12.54 -0.83
C LEU A 68 0.72 -12.36 0.69
N PHE A 69 1.77 -11.74 1.23
CA PHE A 69 1.96 -11.55 2.66
C PHE A 69 1.46 -10.18 3.15
N GLY A 70 0.50 -10.17 4.06
CA GLY A 70 -0.06 -8.95 4.67
C GLY A 70 0.33 -8.81 6.14
N PRO A 71 1.18 -7.85 6.54
CA PRO A 71 1.59 -7.67 7.92
C PRO A 71 0.44 -7.29 8.87
N ALA A 72 0.44 -7.81 10.10
CA ALA A 72 -0.59 -7.48 11.08
C ALA A 72 -0.54 -6.01 11.53
N TYR A 73 -1.67 -5.31 11.66
CA TYR A 73 -3.06 -5.80 11.47
C TYR A 73 -3.64 -5.44 10.11
N LYS A 74 -3.24 -4.29 9.56
CA LYS A 74 -3.89 -3.72 8.38
C LYS A 74 -3.63 -4.50 7.10
N GLY A 75 -2.48 -5.16 6.98
CA GLY A 75 -2.14 -5.99 5.82
C GLY A 75 -3.03 -7.22 5.71
N ILE A 76 -3.60 -7.73 6.80
CA ILE A 76 -4.45 -8.93 6.81
C ILE A 76 -5.68 -8.78 5.90
N PRO A 77 -6.58 -7.79 6.10
CA PRO A 77 -7.72 -7.64 5.20
C PRO A 77 -7.31 -7.28 3.76
N LEU A 78 -6.15 -6.64 3.57
CA LEU A 78 -5.65 -6.29 2.25
C LEU A 78 -5.19 -7.54 1.48
N SER A 79 -4.38 -8.41 2.11
CA SER A 79 -3.92 -9.64 1.48
C SER A 79 -5.09 -10.57 1.16
N VAL A 80 -6.07 -10.70 2.06
CA VAL A 80 -7.28 -11.49 1.79
C VAL A 80 -8.05 -10.94 0.60
N ALA A 81 -8.38 -9.64 0.61
CA ALA A 81 -9.17 -9.04 -0.47
C ALA A 81 -8.42 -9.08 -1.83
N ALA A 82 -7.13 -8.77 -1.85
CA ALA A 82 -6.35 -8.78 -3.09
C ALA A 82 -6.16 -10.20 -3.64
N THR A 83 -5.93 -11.20 -2.78
CA THR A 83 -5.78 -12.60 -3.22
C THR A 83 -7.07 -13.13 -3.84
N MET A 84 -8.23 -12.81 -3.25
CA MET A 84 -9.53 -13.16 -3.83
C MET A 84 -9.71 -12.56 -5.23
N GLU A 85 -9.38 -11.27 -5.40
CA GLU A 85 -9.54 -10.60 -6.69
C GLU A 85 -8.48 -11.03 -7.72
N ILE A 86 -7.28 -11.43 -7.30
CA ILE A 86 -6.29 -12.04 -8.22
C ILE A 86 -6.84 -13.35 -8.81
N SER A 87 -7.46 -14.18 -7.97
CA SER A 87 -8.10 -15.43 -8.41
C SER A 87 -9.26 -15.15 -9.38
N GLU A 88 -10.16 -14.25 -9.03
CA GLU A 88 -11.33 -13.91 -9.85
C GLU A 88 -10.94 -13.25 -11.19
N MET A 89 -10.02 -12.28 -11.17
CA MET A 89 -9.68 -11.49 -12.35
C MET A 89 -8.73 -12.20 -13.31
N TYR A 90 -7.85 -13.05 -12.79
CA TYR A 90 -6.72 -13.61 -13.57
C TYR A 90 -6.64 -15.14 -13.53
N GLY A 91 -7.53 -15.82 -12.79
CA GLY A 91 -7.52 -17.28 -12.65
C GLY A 91 -6.26 -17.81 -11.96
N LYS A 92 -5.62 -16.99 -11.13
CA LYS A 92 -4.38 -17.35 -10.40
C LYS A 92 -4.66 -17.61 -8.93
N ASP A 93 -4.33 -18.81 -8.48
CA ASP A 93 -4.56 -19.24 -7.10
C ASP A 93 -3.32 -19.01 -6.23
N ILE A 94 -3.09 -17.74 -5.89
CA ILE A 94 -2.01 -17.32 -5.01
C ILE A 94 -2.44 -17.55 -3.56
N ARG A 95 -1.51 -17.96 -2.69
CA ARG A 95 -1.81 -18.19 -1.28
C ARG A 95 -1.72 -16.88 -0.50
N TYR A 96 -2.61 -16.65 0.47
CA TYR A 96 -2.46 -15.54 1.40
C TYR A 96 -1.72 -15.99 2.67
N CYS A 97 -0.91 -15.10 3.24
CA CYS A 97 -0.28 -15.30 4.54
C CYS A 97 -0.19 -13.97 5.30
N SER A 98 -0.15 -14.05 6.62
CA SER A 98 0.03 -12.91 7.53
C SER A 98 0.70 -13.37 8.82
N ASN A 99 1.34 -12.45 9.55
CA ASN A 99 1.79 -12.72 10.91
C ASN A 99 0.71 -12.41 11.95
N ARG A 100 0.92 -12.91 13.16
CA ARG A 100 0.29 -12.48 14.42
C ARG A 100 1.28 -11.57 15.16
N LYS A 101 0.76 -10.74 16.07
CA LYS A 101 1.62 -9.97 16.99
C LYS A 101 2.19 -10.82 18.13
N GLU A 102 1.50 -11.90 18.47
CA GLU A 102 1.92 -12.84 19.52
C GLU A 102 1.92 -14.27 18.96
N VAL A 103 2.92 -15.05 19.36
CA VAL A 103 3.03 -16.46 18.98
C VAL A 103 1.98 -17.26 19.73
N LYS A 104 1.21 -18.09 19.02
CA LYS A 104 0.30 -19.02 19.68
C LYS A 104 1.08 -20.12 20.40
N ASP A 105 0.71 -20.38 21.65
CA ASP A 105 1.24 -21.46 22.50
C ASP A 105 0.38 -22.75 22.43
N HIS A 106 -0.83 -22.69 21.86
CA HIS A 106 -1.75 -23.82 21.70
C HIS A 106 -2.40 -23.87 20.28
N GLY A 107 -2.78 -25.07 19.81
CA GLY A 107 -3.32 -25.31 18.46
C GLY A 107 -2.23 -25.37 17.37
N ASP A 108 -2.53 -24.90 16.15
CA ASP A 108 -1.52 -24.61 15.11
C ASP A 108 -0.58 -23.51 15.62
N LYS A 109 0.52 -23.96 16.25
CA LYS A 109 1.53 -23.13 16.90
C LYS A 109 2.26 -22.26 15.88
N GLY A 110 2.75 -21.11 16.33
CA GLY A 110 3.59 -20.24 15.51
C GLY A 110 3.00 -18.85 15.27
N ILE A 111 3.77 -18.06 14.54
CA ILE A 111 3.52 -16.63 14.30
C ILE A 111 2.65 -16.39 13.06
N LEU A 112 2.47 -17.38 12.19
CA LEU A 112 1.74 -17.20 10.93
C LEU A 112 0.24 -17.50 11.04
N LEU A 113 -0.52 -16.91 10.12
CA LEU A 113 -1.94 -17.07 9.87
C LEU A 113 -2.12 -17.17 8.35
N GLY A 114 -3.02 -18.05 7.91
CA GLY A 114 -3.19 -18.35 6.48
C GLY A 114 -2.29 -19.51 6.06
N SER A 115 -1.85 -19.51 4.80
CA SER A 115 -0.97 -20.56 4.28
C SER A 115 0.39 -20.53 4.98
N PRO A 116 1.03 -21.70 5.23
CA PRO A 116 2.45 -21.74 5.52
C PRO A 116 3.26 -21.17 4.34
N ILE A 117 4.44 -20.66 4.66
CA ILE A 117 5.47 -20.28 3.67
C ILE A 117 6.47 -21.46 3.60
N GLN A 118 6.85 -21.84 2.39
CA GLN A 118 7.70 -23.00 2.08
C GLN A 118 8.99 -22.57 1.40
N ASP A 119 10.03 -23.40 1.48
CA ASP A 119 11.27 -23.17 0.73
C ASP A 119 10.99 -23.01 -0.77
N GLY A 120 11.63 -22.02 -1.38
CA GLY A 120 11.44 -21.63 -2.78
C GLY A 120 10.30 -20.63 -3.02
N ASP A 121 9.43 -20.36 -2.04
CA ASP A 121 8.30 -19.43 -2.23
C ASP A 121 8.78 -18.01 -2.57
N LYS A 122 8.21 -17.46 -3.63
CA LYS A 122 8.28 -16.02 -3.94
C LYS A 122 7.17 -15.29 -3.22
N VAL A 123 7.55 -14.27 -2.43
CA VAL A 123 6.63 -13.54 -1.56
C VAL A 123 6.50 -12.08 -2.00
N VAL A 124 5.27 -11.64 -2.26
CA VAL A 124 4.94 -10.22 -2.41
C VAL A 124 4.32 -9.74 -1.10
N ILE A 125 4.78 -8.58 -0.60
CA ILE A 125 4.25 -7.96 0.62
C ILE A 125 3.23 -6.90 0.23
N ILE A 126 2.10 -6.86 0.93
CA ILE A 126 1.04 -5.86 0.73
C ILE A 126 0.81 -5.04 2.01
N GLU A 127 0.86 -3.72 1.88
CA GLU A 127 0.64 -2.76 2.97
C GLU A 127 -0.30 -1.63 2.56
N ASP A 128 -0.83 -0.88 3.52
CA ASP A 128 -1.67 0.28 3.23
C ASP A 128 -0.82 1.47 2.74
N VAL A 129 0.04 2.00 3.59
CA VAL A 129 0.95 3.10 3.28
C VAL A 129 2.24 2.88 4.06
N THR A 130 3.38 3.24 3.47
CA THR A 130 4.66 3.16 4.16
C THR A 130 5.28 4.55 4.30
N THR A 131 5.88 4.83 5.46
CA THR A 131 6.44 6.15 5.79
C THR A 131 7.94 6.11 6.11
N ALA A 132 8.37 5.12 6.90
CA ALA A 132 9.77 4.99 7.34
C ALA A 132 10.31 3.55 7.18
N GLY A 133 9.58 2.69 6.45
CA GLY A 133 9.94 1.28 6.26
C GLY A 133 9.98 0.43 7.54
N THR A 134 9.52 0.94 8.69
CA THR A 134 9.55 0.22 9.98
C THR A 134 8.79 -1.10 9.90
N SER A 135 7.64 -1.12 9.22
CA SER A 135 6.85 -2.35 9.07
C SER A 135 7.61 -3.43 8.30
N ILE A 136 8.37 -3.05 7.27
CA ILE A 136 9.23 -3.97 6.50
C ILE A 136 10.40 -4.49 7.34
N LYS A 137 11.01 -3.63 8.18
CA LYS A 137 12.05 -4.01 9.14
C LYS A 137 11.59 -5.12 10.10
N GLU A 138 10.31 -5.10 10.49
CA GLU A 138 9.71 -6.13 11.33
C GLU A 138 9.25 -7.36 10.54
N THR A 139 8.74 -7.14 9.32
CA THR A 139 8.09 -8.18 8.51
C THR A 139 9.09 -9.13 7.85
N LEU A 140 10.17 -8.61 7.26
CA LEU A 140 11.14 -9.43 6.53
C LEU A 140 11.79 -10.51 7.40
N PRO A 141 12.22 -10.25 8.65
CA PRO A 141 12.72 -11.29 9.53
C PRO A 141 11.69 -12.40 9.79
N ILE A 142 10.40 -12.07 9.90
CA ILE A 142 9.33 -13.06 10.12
C ILE A 142 9.20 -13.98 8.90
N ILE A 143 9.20 -13.40 7.69
CA ILE A 143 9.12 -14.17 6.44
C ILE A 143 10.36 -15.05 6.27
N LYS A 144 11.56 -14.48 6.43
CA LYS A 144 12.83 -15.20 6.28
C LYS A 144 13.06 -16.28 7.35
N ALA A 145 12.38 -16.17 8.49
CA ALA A 145 12.44 -17.21 9.54
C ALA A 145 11.65 -18.48 9.17
N GLN A 146 10.90 -18.50 8.07
CA GLN A 146 10.10 -19.66 7.67
C GLN A 146 10.88 -20.68 6.83
N GLY A 147 11.98 -20.28 6.21
CA GLY A 147 12.76 -21.14 5.31
C GLY A 147 13.60 -20.35 4.31
N ASP A 148 14.09 -21.05 3.28
CA ASP A 148 14.77 -20.46 2.12
C ASP A 148 13.74 -19.82 1.17
N VAL A 149 13.31 -18.62 1.51
CA VAL A 149 12.21 -17.91 0.85
C VAL A 149 12.71 -16.65 0.17
N ASN A 150 12.02 -16.23 -0.89
CA ASN A 150 12.41 -15.05 -1.69
C ASN A 150 11.34 -13.95 -1.64
N PRO A 151 11.43 -12.99 -0.70
CA PRO A 151 10.65 -11.76 -0.77
C PRO A 151 11.07 -10.96 -2.01
N ILE A 152 10.16 -10.79 -2.97
CA ILE A 152 10.47 -10.16 -4.27
C ILE A 152 9.93 -8.73 -4.40
N GLY A 153 8.91 -8.36 -3.62
CA GLY A 153 8.30 -7.05 -3.78
C GLY A 153 7.42 -6.56 -2.65
N LEU A 154 7.10 -5.27 -2.72
CA LEU A 154 6.18 -4.55 -1.83
C LEU A 154 5.22 -3.70 -2.66
N VAL A 155 3.92 -3.84 -2.39
CA VAL A 155 2.88 -2.95 -2.90
C VAL A 155 2.21 -2.18 -1.76
N VAL A 156 2.00 -0.88 -1.97
CA VAL A 156 1.20 -0.02 -1.09
C VAL A 156 0.01 0.62 -1.83
N SER A 157 -0.99 1.12 -1.12
CA SER A 157 -2.10 1.84 -1.78
C SER A 157 -1.66 3.19 -2.33
N VAL A 158 -0.94 3.99 -1.55
CA VAL A 158 -0.56 5.36 -1.91
C VAL A 158 0.90 5.61 -1.59
N ASP A 159 1.67 6.00 -2.59
CA ASP A 159 2.97 6.63 -2.37
C ASP A 159 2.77 8.12 -2.12
N ARG A 160 3.16 8.56 -0.92
CA ARG A 160 3.06 9.96 -0.51
C ARG A 160 4.14 10.83 -1.16
N MET A 161 5.17 10.24 -1.76
CA MET A 161 6.32 10.93 -2.36
C MET A 161 7.04 11.86 -1.38
N GLU A 162 7.05 11.47 -0.11
CA GLU A 162 7.69 12.20 0.98
C GLU A 162 9.01 11.55 1.37
N ARG A 163 10.00 12.38 1.72
CA ARG A 163 11.24 11.91 2.31
C ARG A 163 11.05 11.47 3.76
N GLY A 164 11.74 10.40 4.12
CA GLY A 164 11.84 9.90 5.49
C GLY A 164 12.75 10.78 6.34
N GLN A 165 13.81 10.17 6.89
CA GLN A 165 14.92 10.90 7.53
C GLN A 165 15.99 11.32 6.51
N GLY A 166 16.12 10.57 5.41
CA GLY A 166 17.01 10.89 4.30
C GLY A 166 16.35 11.82 3.28
N THR A 167 16.84 11.73 2.04
CA THR A 167 16.32 12.49 0.89
C THR A 167 15.38 11.68 0.01
N LYS A 168 15.42 10.34 0.08
CA LYS A 168 14.65 9.44 -0.76
C LYS A 168 13.26 9.14 -0.18
N SER A 169 12.38 8.67 -1.04
CA SER A 169 11.07 8.17 -0.61
C SER A 169 11.22 6.87 0.17
N ALA A 170 10.25 6.58 1.03
CA ALA A 170 10.27 5.35 1.82
C ALA A 170 10.30 4.08 0.94
N LEU A 171 9.59 4.10 -0.21
CA LEU A 171 9.62 2.98 -1.17
C LEU A 171 11.01 2.82 -1.80
N LYS A 172 11.66 3.93 -2.18
CA LYS A 172 13.00 3.85 -2.76
C LYS A 172 14.05 3.39 -1.75
N GLU A 173 13.97 3.86 -0.50
CA GLU A 173 14.83 3.37 0.58
C GLU A 173 14.65 1.86 0.82
N ILE A 174 13.40 1.37 0.80
CA ILE A 174 13.09 -0.06 0.95
C ILE A 174 13.67 -0.88 -0.22
N GLU A 175 13.52 -0.39 -1.45
CA GLU A 175 14.04 -1.05 -2.64
C GLU A 175 15.56 -1.24 -2.56
N GLU A 176 16.29 -0.18 -2.22
CA GLU A 176 17.75 -0.22 -2.14
C GLU A 176 18.26 -1.01 -0.93
N THR A 177 17.57 -0.93 0.21
CA THR A 177 18.01 -1.58 1.45
C THR A 177 17.74 -3.08 1.43
N TYR A 178 16.62 -3.51 0.86
CA TYR A 178 16.15 -4.89 0.95
C TYR A 178 16.15 -5.64 -0.39
N GLY A 179 16.45 -4.97 -1.50
CA GLY A 179 16.41 -5.57 -2.84
C GLY A 179 14.98 -5.90 -3.31
N LEU A 180 13.96 -5.31 -2.69
CA LEU A 180 12.56 -5.52 -3.05
C LEU A 180 12.17 -4.61 -4.20
N GLN A 181 11.46 -5.13 -5.20
CA GLN A 181 10.77 -4.24 -6.13
C GLN A 181 9.61 -3.55 -5.40
N THR A 182 9.44 -2.24 -5.59
CA THR A 182 8.36 -1.50 -4.92
C THR A 182 7.38 -0.88 -5.91
N THR A 183 6.12 -0.77 -5.50
CA THR A 183 5.08 -0.05 -6.25
C THR A 183 3.99 0.48 -5.32
N ALA A 184 3.22 1.44 -5.84
CA ALA A 184 1.98 1.90 -5.24
C ALA A 184 0.84 1.80 -6.27
N ILE A 185 -0.41 1.67 -5.81
CA ILE A 185 -1.57 1.78 -6.70
C ILE A 185 -1.56 3.17 -7.36
N VAL A 186 -1.33 4.22 -6.56
CA VAL A 186 -1.16 5.60 -7.03
C VAL A 186 -0.11 6.36 -6.24
N THR A 187 0.45 7.38 -6.85
CA THR A 187 1.30 8.39 -6.21
C THR A 187 0.50 9.67 -5.95
N MET A 188 0.97 10.51 -5.03
CA MET A 188 0.37 11.83 -4.83
C MET A 188 0.55 12.77 -6.04
N ALA A 189 1.58 12.58 -6.86
CA ALA A 189 1.70 13.30 -8.14
C ALA A 189 0.54 12.94 -9.09
N GLU A 190 0.20 11.65 -9.21
CA GLU A 190 -0.94 11.18 -10.01
C GLU A 190 -2.29 11.67 -9.44
N VAL A 191 -2.43 11.72 -8.11
CA VAL A 191 -3.59 12.32 -7.44
C VAL A 191 -3.77 13.79 -7.84
N VAL A 192 -2.68 14.57 -7.80
CA VAL A 192 -2.70 15.98 -8.18
C VAL A 192 -3.00 16.14 -9.66
N GLU A 193 -2.36 15.36 -10.54
CA GLU A 193 -2.64 15.33 -11.99
C GLU A 193 -4.12 15.05 -12.27
N HIS A 194 -4.74 14.15 -11.52
CA HIS A 194 -6.13 13.75 -11.72
C HIS A 194 -7.16 14.75 -11.20
N LEU A 195 -6.86 15.45 -10.11
CA LEU A 195 -7.87 16.25 -9.38
C LEU A 195 -7.67 17.77 -9.52
N TYR A 196 -6.50 18.25 -9.93
CA TYR A 196 -6.21 19.68 -10.01
C TYR A 196 -7.09 20.38 -11.05
N ASN A 197 -7.88 21.36 -10.60
CA ASN A 197 -8.84 22.15 -11.39
C ASN A 197 -9.81 21.30 -12.23
N LYS A 198 -10.09 20.08 -11.78
CA LYS A 198 -11.06 19.17 -12.39
C LYS A 198 -12.25 19.02 -11.45
N GLU A 199 -13.44 19.12 -12.03
CA GLU A 199 -14.69 18.92 -11.29
C GLU A 199 -14.92 17.42 -11.06
N TYR A 200 -15.15 17.05 -9.80
CA TYR A 200 -15.55 15.71 -9.41
C TYR A 200 -16.77 15.78 -8.50
N LYS A 201 -17.91 15.27 -8.98
CA LYS A 201 -19.21 15.30 -8.28
C LYS A 201 -19.64 16.70 -7.82
N GLY A 202 -19.58 17.68 -8.72
CA GLY A 202 -20.07 19.04 -8.44
C GLY A 202 -19.11 19.93 -7.65
N ARG A 203 -17.85 19.51 -7.45
CA ARG A 203 -16.84 20.32 -6.77
C ARG A 203 -15.45 20.13 -7.35
N VAL A 204 -14.63 21.18 -7.29
CA VAL A 204 -13.18 21.07 -7.52
C VAL A 204 -12.52 20.62 -6.23
N VAL A 205 -11.87 19.45 -6.24
CA VAL A 205 -11.27 18.86 -5.03
C VAL A 205 -9.91 19.49 -4.73
N ILE A 206 -9.09 19.73 -5.76
CA ILE A 206 -7.81 20.44 -5.66
C ILE A 206 -7.91 21.72 -6.50
N ASP A 207 -8.10 22.85 -5.83
CA ASP A 207 -8.05 24.19 -6.45
C ASP A 207 -6.62 24.75 -6.42
N ASP A 208 -6.42 25.95 -6.98
CA ASP A 208 -5.11 26.61 -7.02
C ASP A 208 -4.51 26.85 -5.63
N LYS A 209 -5.36 27.14 -4.62
CA LYS A 209 -4.90 27.38 -3.25
C LYS A 209 -4.36 26.10 -2.62
N LEU A 210 -5.10 25.00 -2.76
CA LEU A 210 -4.69 23.71 -2.23
C LEU A 210 -3.49 23.15 -3.00
N LYS A 211 -3.44 23.34 -4.32
CA LYS A 211 -2.27 23.00 -5.14
C LYS A 211 -1.01 23.72 -4.64
N ALA A 212 -1.08 25.03 -4.40
CA ALA A 212 0.04 25.79 -3.85
C ALA A 212 0.48 25.29 -2.47
N ALA A 213 -0.47 24.88 -1.61
CA ALA A 213 -0.13 24.30 -0.31
C ALA A 213 0.55 22.92 -0.44
N ILE A 214 0.12 22.09 -1.40
CA ILE A 214 0.74 20.80 -1.72
C ILE A 214 2.16 21.02 -2.27
N ASP A 215 2.36 21.98 -3.16
CA ASP A 215 3.68 22.29 -3.72
C ASP A 215 4.64 22.77 -2.63
N ALA A 216 4.23 23.72 -1.80
CA ALA A 216 5.03 24.20 -0.67
C ALA A 216 5.37 23.08 0.32
N TYR A 217 4.46 22.11 0.51
CA TYR A 217 4.74 20.94 1.32
C TYR A 217 5.83 20.05 0.69
N TYR A 218 5.77 19.84 -0.62
CA TYR A 218 6.78 19.05 -1.34
C TYR A 218 8.13 19.76 -1.50
N ASP A 219 8.17 21.08 -1.59
CA ASP A 219 9.44 21.83 -1.52
C ASP A 219 10.20 21.54 -0.22
N GLN A 220 9.47 21.31 0.87
CA GLN A 220 10.06 21.03 2.18
C GLN A 220 10.26 19.54 2.45
N TYR A 221 9.35 18.66 2.00
CA TYR A 221 9.32 17.26 2.39
C TYR A 221 9.26 16.27 1.22
N GLY A 222 9.31 16.74 -0.02
CA GLY A 222 9.40 15.90 -1.20
C GLY A 222 10.64 15.03 -1.19
N ALA A 223 10.47 13.80 -1.67
CA ALA A 223 11.59 12.92 -1.96
C ALA A 223 12.31 13.35 -3.25
N GLU A 224 13.62 13.09 -3.30
CA GLU A 224 14.45 13.14 -4.52
C GLU A 224 14.03 12.11 -5.57
#